data_AF-A0A170UDY3-F1
#
_entry.id   AF-A0A170UDY3-F1
#
_cell.length_a   1.000
_cell.length_b   1.000
_cell.length_c   1.000
_cell.angle_alpha   90.00
_cell.angle_beta   90.00
_cell.angle_gamma   90.00
#
_symmetry.space_group_name_H-M   'P 1'
#
loop_
_entity.id
_entity.type
_entity.pdbx_description
1 polymer ?
#
loop_
_entity_poly.entity_id
_entity_poly.type
_entity_poly.pdbx_seq_one_letter_code
_entity_poly.pdbx_strand_id
1 'polypeptide(L)'
;MRPNDFTTQPGITTTTHTEYNMESSDFARVNCQGESGKKWSSVMAGARYDQDIFDRTGWHLLPKDALKLNVLMFGFDSLSRNTFIRKLPLSYDYLIKELDAVVLEGYNIVGDGTPQALIPILTGKTELEL
;
A
#
# COMPACT_ATOMS: atom_id res chain seq x y z
N MET A 1 -8.43 -15.67 -5.12
CA MET A 1 -9.61 -14.80 -5.17
C MET A 1 -10.23 -14.69 -3.79
N ARG A 2 -10.74 -13.50 -3.42
CA ARG A 2 -11.32 -13.21 -2.11
C ARG A 2 -12.85 -13.14 -2.23
N PRO A 3 -13.61 -14.15 -1.77
CA PRO A 3 -15.08 -14.10 -1.80
C PRO A 3 -15.65 -13.14 -0.76
N ASN A 4 -15.00 -13.02 0.40
CA ASN A 4 -15.37 -12.09 1.48
C ASN A 4 -14.15 -11.81 2.38
N ASP A 5 -14.35 -11.09 3.48
CA ASP A 5 -13.28 -10.64 4.37
C ASP A 5 -12.57 -11.78 5.13
N PHE A 6 -13.22 -12.93 5.27
CA PHE A 6 -12.74 -14.04 6.09
C PHE A 6 -12.32 -15.26 5.28
N THR A 7 -12.53 -15.25 3.96
CA THR A 7 -12.30 -16.41 3.10
C THR A 7 -11.50 -16.04 1.88
N THR A 8 -10.67 -16.97 1.43
CA THR A 8 -9.98 -16.90 0.15
C THR A 8 -10.10 -18.24 -0.54
N GLN A 9 -10.21 -18.21 -1.87
CA GLN A 9 -10.27 -19.39 -2.72
C GLN A 9 -9.20 -19.32 -3.80
N PRO A 10 -8.58 -20.45 -4.19
CA PRO A 10 -7.70 -20.50 -5.34
C PRO A 10 -8.39 -19.95 -6.60
N GLY A 11 -7.65 -19.21 -7.42
CA GLY A 11 -8.11 -18.80 -8.74
C GLY A 11 -7.86 -19.87 -9.80
N ILE A 12 -8.05 -19.51 -11.06
CA ILE A 12 -7.63 -20.34 -12.19
C ILE A 12 -6.10 -20.47 -12.15
N THR A 13 -5.59 -21.70 -12.28
CA THR A 13 -4.16 -21.98 -12.32
C THR A 13 -3.66 -21.92 -13.75
N THR A 14 -2.64 -21.11 -13.99
CA THR A 14 -1.95 -21.00 -15.29
C THR A 14 -0.50 -21.43 -15.14
N THR A 15 0.04 -22.10 -16.16
CA THR A 15 1.46 -22.47 -16.23
C THR A 15 2.13 -21.68 -17.35
N THR A 16 3.27 -21.07 -17.05
CA THR A 16 4.01 -20.18 -17.95
C THR A 16 5.50 -20.31 -17.65
N HIS A 17 6.34 -20.10 -18.65
CA HIS A 17 7.80 -20.12 -18.54
C HIS A 17 8.42 -18.71 -18.63
N THR A 18 7.61 -17.69 -18.93
CA THR A 18 8.07 -16.32 -19.16
C THR A 18 7.52 -15.38 -18.10
N GLU A 19 6.23 -15.08 -18.18
CA GLU A 19 5.55 -14.10 -17.35
C GLU A 19 4.11 -14.50 -17.05
N TYR A 20 3.57 -13.92 -15.98
CA TYR A 20 2.18 -14.05 -15.57
C TYR A 20 1.62 -12.66 -15.30
N ASN A 21 0.59 -12.28 -16.04
CA ASN A 21 -0.12 -11.03 -15.82
C ASN A 21 -1.19 -11.23 -14.75
N MET A 22 -1.19 -10.36 -13.73
CA MET A 22 -2.19 -10.38 -12.68
C MET A 22 -3.48 -9.75 -13.21
N GLU A 23 -4.51 -10.58 -13.42
CA GLU A 23 -5.82 -10.10 -13.89
C GLU A 23 -6.89 -10.24 -12.80
N SER A 24 -6.94 -11.39 -12.13
CA SER A 24 -8.02 -11.73 -11.19
C SER A 24 -7.76 -11.34 -9.73
N SER A 25 -6.51 -11.00 -9.37
CA SER A 25 -6.09 -10.81 -7.98
C SER A 25 -4.73 -10.11 -7.90
N ASP A 26 -4.55 -9.24 -6.90
CA ASP A 26 -3.25 -8.61 -6.55
C ASP A 26 -2.26 -9.62 -5.93
N PHE A 27 -2.73 -10.83 -5.63
CA PHE A 27 -1.95 -11.91 -5.07
C PHE A 27 -2.00 -13.14 -5.96
N ALA A 28 -0.84 -13.76 -6.19
CA ALA A 28 -0.68 -15.01 -6.92
C ALA A 28 0.08 -16.04 -6.09
N ARG A 29 -0.42 -17.27 -6.02
CA ARG A 29 0.35 -18.40 -5.50
C ARG A 29 1.20 -18.95 -6.64
N VAL A 30 2.52 -18.83 -6.50
CA VAL A 30 3.48 -19.23 -7.53
C VAL A 30 4.17 -20.49 -7.10
N ASN A 31 4.20 -21.50 -7.98
CA ASN A 31 4.98 -22.71 -7.82
C ASN A 31 5.94 -22.82 -9.01
N CYS A 32 7.24 -22.80 -8.74
CA CYS A 32 8.29 -22.95 -9.73
C CYS A 32 8.99 -24.29 -9.57
N GLN A 33 9.34 -24.92 -10.68
CA GLN A 33 10.20 -26.09 -10.72
C GLN A 33 11.36 -25.80 -11.68
N GLY A 34 12.57 -25.77 -11.13
CA GLY A 34 13.79 -25.61 -11.92
C GLY A 34 14.19 -26.93 -12.60
N GLU A 35 14.98 -26.83 -13.66
CA GLU A 35 15.48 -27.99 -14.43
C GLU A 35 16.28 -28.99 -13.57
N SER A 36 16.95 -28.49 -12.52
CA SER A 36 17.66 -29.32 -11.52
C SER A 36 16.74 -30.08 -10.55
N GLY A 37 15.42 -29.98 -10.72
CA GLY A 37 14.41 -30.59 -9.85
C GLY A 37 14.10 -29.77 -8.59
N LYS A 38 14.79 -28.66 -8.35
CA LYS A 38 14.50 -27.74 -7.23
C LYS A 38 13.11 -27.14 -7.38
N LYS A 39 12.34 -27.15 -6.30
CA LYS A 39 10.99 -26.56 -6.24
C LYS A 39 11.00 -25.32 -5.37
N TRP A 40 10.24 -24.32 -5.75
CA TRP A 40 10.01 -23.11 -4.98
C TRP A 40 8.52 -22.80 -5.01
N SER A 41 7.96 -22.39 -3.86
CA SER A 41 6.57 -21.98 -3.75
C SER A 41 6.48 -20.76 -2.86
N SER A 42 5.77 -19.73 -3.31
CA SER A 42 5.47 -18.55 -2.50
C SER A 42 4.17 -17.89 -2.93
N VAL A 43 3.66 -17.00 -2.07
CA VAL A 43 2.64 -16.03 -2.47
C VAL A 43 3.37 -14.76 -2.88
N MET A 44 3.11 -14.32 -4.10
CA MET A 44 3.60 -13.06 -4.65
C MET A 44 2.46 -12.04 -4.62
N ALA A 45 2.81 -10.79 -4.35
CA ALA A 45 1.88 -9.67 -4.35
C ALA A 45 2.34 -8.61 -5.35
N GLY A 46 1.38 -7.91 -5.97
CA GLY A 46 1.65 -6.73 -6.76
C GLY A 46 0.35 -6.01 -7.14
N ALA A 47 0.46 -4.87 -7.80
CA ALA A 47 -0.69 -4.09 -8.23
C ALA A 47 -1.18 -4.61 -9.59
N ARG A 48 -2.39 -5.16 -9.64
CA ARG A 48 -3.00 -5.57 -10.91
C ARG A 48 -3.50 -4.36 -11.69
N TYR A 49 -3.50 -4.48 -13.01
CA TYR A 49 -4.20 -3.55 -13.87
C TYR A 49 -5.68 -3.97 -13.96
N ASP A 50 -6.60 -3.07 -13.62
CA ASP A 50 -8.03 -3.33 -13.68
C ASP A 50 -8.70 -2.21 -14.49
N GLN A 51 -9.07 -2.53 -15.73
CA GLN A 51 -9.63 -1.57 -16.67
C GLN A 51 -10.90 -0.91 -16.13
N ASP A 52 -11.76 -1.64 -15.42
CA ASP A 52 -13.01 -1.09 -14.86
C ASP A 52 -12.72 0.00 -13.81
N ILE A 53 -11.62 -0.13 -13.07
CA ILE A 53 -11.15 0.90 -12.13
C ILE A 53 -10.63 2.13 -12.89
N PHE A 54 -9.88 1.93 -13.97
CA PHE A 54 -9.37 3.04 -14.77
C PHE A 54 -10.48 3.79 -15.49
N ASP A 55 -11.49 3.09 -16.01
CA ASP A 55 -12.61 3.68 -16.73
C ASP A 55 -13.50 4.53 -15.82
N ARG A 56 -13.63 4.15 -14.55
CA ARG A 56 -14.39 4.92 -13.55
C ARG A 56 -13.57 5.99 -12.81
N THR A 57 -12.32 6.20 -13.21
CA THR A 57 -11.43 7.20 -12.62
C THR A 57 -10.93 8.17 -13.70
N GLY A 58 -10.35 9.29 -13.28
CA GLY A 58 -9.72 10.24 -14.19
C GLY A 58 -10.17 11.68 -14.00
N TRP A 59 -9.33 12.59 -14.47
CA TRP A 59 -9.50 14.03 -14.24
C TRP A 59 -10.76 14.64 -14.86
N HIS A 60 -11.37 13.95 -15.83
CA HIS A 60 -12.61 14.36 -16.48
C HIS A 60 -13.85 14.13 -15.60
N LEU A 61 -13.76 13.22 -14.63
CA LEU A 61 -14.84 12.93 -13.66
C LEU A 61 -14.84 13.87 -12.46
N LEU A 62 -13.78 14.67 -12.29
CA LEU A 62 -13.68 15.62 -11.18
C LEU A 62 -14.44 16.93 -11.47
N PRO A 63 -14.95 17.61 -10.44
CA PRO A 63 -15.45 18.97 -10.55
C PRO A 63 -14.47 19.92 -11.24
N LYS A 64 -14.98 20.94 -11.94
CA LYS A 64 -14.15 21.87 -12.73
C LYS A 64 -13.15 22.65 -11.88
N ASP A 65 -13.49 22.89 -10.63
CA ASP A 65 -12.73 23.59 -9.60
C ASP A 65 -11.84 22.65 -8.75
N ALA A 66 -11.81 21.35 -9.05
CA ALA A 66 -10.96 20.42 -8.33
C ALA A 66 -9.47 20.72 -8.54
N LEU A 67 -8.66 20.53 -7.49
CA LEU A 67 -7.20 20.71 -7.51
C LEU A 67 -6.47 19.73 -8.45
N LYS A 68 -7.12 18.63 -8.83
CA LYS A 68 -6.58 17.57 -9.70
C LYS A 68 -5.20 17.04 -9.23
N LEU A 69 -5.13 16.70 -7.95
CA LEU A 69 -3.95 16.10 -7.32
C LEU A 69 -4.25 14.69 -6.83
N ASN A 70 -3.23 13.83 -6.90
CA ASN A 70 -3.24 12.54 -6.22
C ASN A 70 -2.65 12.73 -4.82
N VAL A 71 -3.17 11.96 -3.85
CA VAL A 71 -2.64 11.93 -2.49
C VAL A 71 -2.06 10.54 -2.24
N LEU A 72 -0.78 10.47 -1.91
CA LEU A 72 -0.12 9.25 -1.45
C LEU A 72 0.14 9.37 0.05
N MET A 73 -0.47 8.49 0.84
CA MET A 73 -0.18 8.36 2.26
C MET A 73 0.81 7.21 2.44
N PHE A 74 1.97 7.50 3.02
CA PHE A 74 3.00 6.51 3.29
C PHE A 74 3.36 6.56 4.77
N GLY A 75 3.14 5.44 5.47
CA GLY A 75 3.33 5.33 6.91
C GLY A 75 4.34 4.25 7.25
N PHE A 76 5.18 4.52 8.25
CA PHE A 76 6.03 3.52 8.88
C PHE A 76 5.42 3.13 10.21
N ASP A 77 5.15 1.84 10.37
CA ASP A 77 4.67 1.33 11.66
C ASP A 77 5.82 1.25 12.67
N SER A 78 5.50 1.50 13.94
CA SER A 78 6.39 1.31 15.09
C SER A 78 7.72 2.11 15.03
N LEU A 79 7.74 3.28 14.40
CA LEU A 79 8.91 4.18 14.35
C LEU A 79 8.68 5.51 15.08
N SER A 80 9.65 5.91 15.90
CA SER A 80 9.70 7.27 16.44
C SER A 80 10.33 8.24 15.44
N ARG A 81 10.01 9.54 15.54
CA ARG A 81 10.67 10.62 14.76
C ARG A 81 12.19 10.57 14.88
N ASN A 82 12.72 10.43 16.10
CA ASN A 82 14.16 10.37 16.32
C ASN A 82 14.80 9.13 15.67
N THR A 83 14.11 7.99 15.69
CA THR A 83 14.58 6.77 15.00
C THR A 83 14.64 7.01 13.50
N PHE A 84 13.61 7.61 12.91
CA PHE A 84 13.56 7.91 11.48
C PHE A 84 14.75 8.80 11.07
N ILE A 85 14.97 9.91 11.77
CA ILE A 85 16.08 10.84 11.47
C ILE A 85 17.45 10.15 11.62
N ARG A 86 17.66 9.35 12.68
CA ARG A 86 18.95 8.70 12.94
C ARG A 86 19.25 7.54 12.00
N LYS A 87 18.23 6.77 11.59
CA LYS A 87 18.41 5.54 10.81
C LYS A 87 18.24 5.76 9.32
N LEU A 88 17.49 6.78 8.92
CA LEU A 88 17.24 7.15 7.53
C LEU A 88 17.63 8.62 7.27
N PRO A 89 18.88 9.04 7.60
CA PRO A 89 19.28 10.45 7.49
C PRO A 89 19.23 10.96 6.04
N LEU A 90 19.58 10.11 5.06
CA LEU A 90 19.51 10.47 3.65
C LEU A 90 18.07 10.67 3.17
N SER A 91 17.13 9.85 3.64
CA SER A 91 15.72 9.99 3.32
C SER A 91 15.13 11.24 3.95
N TYR A 92 15.47 11.51 5.21
CA TYR A 92 15.04 12.74 5.88
C TYR A 92 15.58 13.98 5.15
N ASP A 93 16.87 14.03 4.84
CA ASP A 93 17.47 15.14 4.11
C ASP A 93 16.82 15.36 2.74
N TYR A 94 16.54 14.29 1.99
CA TYR A 94 15.85 14.39 0.70
C TYR A 94 14.44 14.97 0.85
N LEU A 95 13.68 14.51 1.84
CA LEU A 95 12.32 15.03 2.10
C LEU A 95 12.35 16.53 2.38
N ILE A 96 13.28 17.01 3.20
CA ILE A 96 13.32 18.43 3.60
C ILE A 96 13.92 19.31 2.51
N LYS A 97 15.03 18.89 1.89
CA LYS A 97 15.82 19.76 1.01
C LYS A 97 15.36 19.71 -0.44
N GLU A 98 14.90 18.55 -0.91
CA GLU A 98 14.55 18.35 -2.31
C GLU A 98 13.04 18.37 -2.54
N LEU A 99 12.26 17.81 -1.61
CA LEU A 99 10.79 17.77 -1.72
C LEU A 99 10.08 18.89 -0.96
N ASP A 100 10.82 19.76 -0.27
CA ASP A 100 10.29 20.86 0.55
C ASP A 100 9.20 20.38 1.54
N ALA A 101 9.41 19.21 2.15
CA ALA A 101 8.44 18.61 3.04
C ALA A 101 8.30 19.40 4.35
N VAL A 102 7.07 19.64 4.76
CA VAL A 102 6.74 20.30 6.03
C VAL A 102 6.76 19.28 7.17
N VAL A 103 7.63 19.48 8.16
CA VAL A 103 7.70 18.64 9.36
C VAL A 103 6.77 19.18 10.43
N LEU A 104 5.81 18.35 10.84
CA LEU A 104 4.88 18.65 11.92
C LEU A 104 5.51 18.28 13.27
N GLU A 105 6.27 19.20 13.86
CA GLU A 105 7.02 18.91 15.10
C GLU A 105 6.14 18.72 16.34
N GLY A 106 4.93 19.29 16.35
CA GLY A 106 3.97 19.16 17.45
C GLY A 106 2.96 18.01 17.28
N TYR A 107 3.09 17.21 16.23
CA TYR A 107 2.18 16.09 16.00
C TYR A 107 2.50 14.93 16.95
N ASN A 108 1.56 14.62 17.83
CA ASN A 108 1.68 13.53 18.80
C ASN A 108 0.69 12.41 18.46
N ILE A 109 1.07 11.18 18.83
CA ILE A 109 0.20 10.01 18.70
C ILE A 109 -1.01 10.14 19.63
N VAL A 110 -2.19 9.75 19.15
CA VAL A 110 -3.45 9.78 19.92
C VAL A 110 -3.58 8.54 20.81
N GLY A 111 -2.81 7.49 20.53
CA GLY A 111 -2.68 6.30 21.37
C GLY A 111 -1.42 5.50 20.99
N ASP A 112 -1.17 4.42 21.73
CA ASP A 112 0.10 3.67 21.69
C ASP A 112 0.13 2.54 20.63
N GLY A 113 -1.01 2.24 20.03
CA GLY A 113 -1.14 1.20 19.01
C GLY A 113 -1.42 1.75 17.61
N THR A 114 -1.12 0.94 16.59
CA THR A 114 -1.34 1.27 15.17
C THR A 114 -2.82 1.61 14.87
N PRO A 115 -3.83 0.86 15.37
CA PRO A 115 -5.23 1.24 15.19
C PRO A 115 -5.54 2.62 15.79
N GLN A 116 -5.06 2.89 17.00
CA GLN A 116 -5.29 4.14 17.73
C GLN A 116 -4.63 5.33 17.04
N ALA A 117 -3.56 5.11 16.27
CA ALA A 117 -2.92 6.14 15.47
C ALA A 117 -3.62 6.35 14.11
N LEU A 118 -4.04 5.28 13.44
CA LEU A 118 -4.63 5.37 12.09
C LEU A 118 -6.10 5.79 12.08
N ILE A 119 -6.90 5.36 13.07
CA ILE A 119 -8.32 5.68 13.14
C ILE A 119 -8.56 7.21 13.15
N PRO A 120 -7.88 8.00 14.00
CA PRO A 120 -8.03 9.46 13.99
C PRO A 120 -7.56 10.12 12.70
N ILE A 121 -6.48 9.62 12.09
CA ILE A 121 -5.96 10.16 10.83
C ILE A 121 -6.96 9.98 9.69
N LEU A 122 -7.62 8.82 9.63
CA LEU A 122 -8.49 8.44 8.51
C LEU A 122 -9.94 8.86 8.71
N THR A 123 -10.40 8.99 9.95
CA THR A 123 -11.83 9.21 10.27
C THR A 123 -12.09 10.52 11.01
N GLY A 124 -11.07 11.15 11.60
CA GLY A 124 -11.23 12.30 12.48
C GLY A 124 -11.85 11.96 13.85
N LYS A 125 -11.99 10.67 14.20
CA LYS A 125 -12.52 10.17 15.47
C LYS A 125 -11.49 9.33 16.22
N THR A 126 -11.62 9.23 17.53
CA THR A 126 -10.84 8.28 18.35
C THR A 126 -11.42 6.86 18.25
N GLU A 127 -10.64 5.86 18.66
CA GLU A 127 -11.11 4.46 18.68
C GLU A 127 -12.35 4.27 19.56
N LEU A 128 -12.47 5.02 20.66
CA LEU A 128 -13.62 4.96 21.57
C LEU A 128 -14.89 5.62 21.01
N GLU A 129 -14.76 6.46 19.98
CA GLU A 129 -15.88 7.17 19.34
C GLU A 129 -16.46 6.42 18.11
N LEU A 130 -15.90 5.24 17.80
CA LEU A 130 -16.41 4.29 16.81
C LEU A 130 -17.30 3.24 17.47
#